data_AF-A0A3D0EUU9-F1
#
_entry.id   AF-A0A3D0EUU9-F1
#
_cell.length_a   1.000
_cell.length_b   1.000
_cell.length_c   1.000
_cell.angle_alpha   90.00
_cell.angle_beta   90.00
_cell.angle_gamma   90.00
#
_symmetry.space_group_name_H-M   'P 1'
#
loop_
_entity.id
_entity.type
_entity.pdbx_description
1 polymer ?
#
loop_
_entity_poly.entity_id
_entity_poly.type
_entity_poly.pdbx_seq_one_letter_code
_entity_poly.pdbx_strand_id
1 'polypeptide(L)'
;DSFTYSVTQGSETDTAVVKISVAPINDAPSIDSPLTVGAVSGSTEIADLSISDVDGDSLTLSLEGTDAESFSISSDGVLTFKTAPDFFVKSSYSVTIVASDGTLTTSQAITVNVFRLQSTGFEVPDSIAVIETL
;
A
#
# COMPACT_ATOMS: atom_id res chain seq x y z
N ASP A 1 9.18 -30.81 -13.31
CA ASP A 1 10.51 -30.88 -13.94
C ASP A 1 10.90 -32.35 -14.11
N SER A 2 11.80 -32.68 -15.02
CA SER A 2 12.25 -34.07 -15.20
C SER A 2 13.61 -34.16 -15.85
N PHE A 3 14.38 -35.18 -15.48
CA PHE A 3 15.61 -35.54 -16.18
C PHE A 3 15.61 -37.02 -16.56
N THR A 4 16.39 -37.35 -17.58
CA THR A 4 16.58 -38.72 -18.05
C THR A 4 17.94 -39.22 -17.56
N TYR A 5 18.02 -40.49 -17.15
CA TYR A 5 19.29 -41.15 -16.89
C TYR A 5 19.36 -42.47 -17.66
N SER A 6 20.58 -42.84 -18.04
CA SER A 6 20.86 -44.08 -18.76
C SER A 6 21.82 -44.95 -17.96
N VAL A 7 21.52 -46.24 -17.83
CA VAL A 7 22.43 -47.24 -17.25
C VAL A 7 22.90 -48.15 -18.38
N THR A 8 24.21 -48.31 -18.52
CA THR A 8 24.80 -49.18 -19.57
C THR A 8 25.55 -50.33 -18.93
N GLN A 9 25.27 -51.56 -19.38
CA GLN A 9 26.02 -52.75 -19.04
C GLN A 9 26.49 -53.44 -20.33
N GLY A 10 27.79 -53.37 -20.59
CA GLY A 10 28.35 -53.88 -21.86
C GLY A 10 27.89 -53.02 -23.05
N SER A 11 27.11 -53.61 -23.97
CA SER A 11 26.59 -52.91 -25.16
C SER A 11 25.10 -52.55 -25.05
N GLU A 12 24.45 -52.90 -23.94
CA GLU A 12 23.03 -52.59 -23.72
C GLU A 12 22.90 -51.35 -22.83
N THR A 13 21.98 -50.47 -23.21
CA THR A 13 21.66 -49.24 -22.47
C THR A 13 20.16 -49.23 -22.20
N ASP A 14 19.81 -49.03 -20.93
CA ASP A 14 18.43 -48.73 -20.52
C ASP A 14 18.33 -47.26 -20.13
N THR A 15 17.20 -46.63 -20.42
CA THR A 15 16.94 -45.22 -20.11
C THR A 15 15.67 -45.09 -19.28
N ALA A 16 15.77 -44.36 -18.18
CA ALA A 16 14.63 -44.06 -17.32
C ALA A 16 14.49 -42.56 -17.12
N VAL A 17 13.25 -42.12 -16.94
CA VAL A 17 12.90 -40.72 -16.65
C VAL A 17 12.59 -40.58 -15.18
N VAL A 18 13.28 -39.66 -14.51
CA VAL A 18 12.95 -39.21 -13.15
C VAL A 18 12.07 -37.97 -13.28
N LYS A 19 10.86 -38.06 -12.74
CA LYS A 19 9.95 -36.91 -12.62
C LYS A 19 10.15 -36.25 -11.26
N ILE A 20 10.34 -34.94 -11.26
CA ILE A 20 10.42 -34.10 -10.08
C ILE A 20 9.10 -33.33 -9.96
N SER A 21 8.44 -33.50 -8.82
CA SER A 21 7.25 -32.74 -8.44
C SER A 21 7.58 -31.87 -7.24
N VAL A 22 7.23 -30.59 -7.32
CA VAL A 22 7.26 -29.66 -6.19
C VAL A 22 5.81 -29.30 -5.89
N ALA A 23 5.38 -29.45 -4.65
CA ALA A 23 4.05 -29.00 -4.23
C ALA A 23 4.11 -27.50 -3.92
N PRO A 24 3.16 -26.68 -4.39
CA PRO A 24 3.07 -25.29 -3.98
C PRO A 24 2.74 -25.20 -2.49
N ILE A 25 3.30 -24.20 -1.82
CA ILE A 25 2.99 -23.84 -0.43
C ILE A 25 2.55 -22.38 -0.48
N ASN A 26 1.45 -22.07 0.20
CA ASN A 26 0.92 -20.72 0.30
C ASN A 26 1.96 -19.79 0.95
N ASP A 27 2.30 -18.72 0.25
CA ASP A 27 3.09 -17.59 0.73
C ASP A 27 2.15 -16.53 1.35
N ALA A 28 2.68 -15.65 2.19
CA ALA A 28 1.87 -14.57 2.76
C ALA A 28 1.77 -13.39 1.78
N PRO A 29 0.73 -12.54 1.90
CA PRO A 29 0.63 -11.32 1.09
C PRO A 29 1.84 -10.39 1.30
N SER A 30 2.16 -9.59 0.30
CA SER A 30 3.24 -8.59 0.33
C SER A 30 2.68 -7.19 0.19
N ILE A 31 3.20 -6.26 1.00
CA ILE A 31 2.89 -4.82 0.95
C ILE A 31 4.17 -4.09 0.52
N ASP A 32 4.22 -3.64 -0.73
CA ASP A 32 5.37 -2.91 -1.31
C ASP A 32 5.04 -1.43 -1.47
N SER A 33 4.87 -0.74 -0.33
CA SER A 33 4.51 0.67 -0.29
C SER A 33 5.45 1.46 0.63
N PRO A 34 5.65 2.77 0.38
CA PRO A 34 6.45 3.60 1.27
C PRO A 34 5.95 3.59 2.71
N LEU A 35 6.88 3.53 3.67
CA LEU A 35 6.56 3.66 5.10
C LEU A 35 6.01 5.05 5.47
N THR A 36 6.16 6.02 4.58
CA THR A 36 5.70 7.39 4.79
C THR A 36 5.12 7.93 3.49
N VAL A 37 3.92 8.47 3.58
CA VAL A 37 3.19 9.08 2.46
C VAL A 37 2.76 10.50 2.81
N GLY A 38 2.50 11.30 1.77
CA GLY A 38 2.03 12.67 1.91
C GLY A 38 0.55 12.80 1.61
N ALA A 39 -0.15 13.64 2.36
CA ALA A 39 -1.50 14.06 2.05
C ALA A 39 -1.62 15.58 2.12
N VAL A 40 -2.59 16.15 1.41
CA VAL A 40 -2.84 17.59 1.44
C VAL A 40 -4.05 17.88 2.32
N SER A 41 -3.90 18.86 3.22
CA SER A 41 -5.01 19.32 4.06
C SER A 41 -6.20 19.76 3.21
N GLY A 42 -7.41 19.44 3.66
CA GLY A 42 -8.63 19.71 2.88
C GLY A 42 -8.93 18.69 1.76
N SER A 43 -8.07 17.71 1.51
CA SER A 43 -8.32 16.58 0.60
C SER A 43 -8.39 15.25 1.35
N THR A 44 -9.19 14.30 0.85
CA THR A 44 -9.28 12.93 1.39
C THR A 44 -8.32 11.96 0.71
N GLU A 45 -7.72 12.35 -0.42
CA GLU A 45 -6.79 11.50 -1.17
C GLU A 45 -5.44 11.38 -0.46
N ILE A 46 -4.86 10.18 -0.47
CA ILE A 46 -3.56 9.91 0.15
C ILE A 46 -2.64 9.16 -0.83
N ALA A 47 -2.87 7.86 -1.03
CA ALA A 47 -1.98 7.01 -1.80
C ALA A 47 -2.68 5.72 -2.26
N ASP A 48 -2.20 5.20 -3.40
CA ASP A 48 -2.47 3.84 -3.85
C ASP A 48 -1.37 2.93 -3.34
N LEU A 49 -1.71 1.94 -2.52
CA LEU A 49 -0.76 0.99 -1.96
C LEU A 49 -0.61 -0.22 -2.88
N SER A 50 0.63 -0.61 -3.15
CA SER A 50 0.93 -1.85 -3.87
C SER A 50 0.86 -3.03 -2.90
N ILE A 51 -0.22 -3.81 -2.99
CA ILE A 51 -0.46 -4.99 -2.16
C ILE A 51 -0.77 -6.16 -3.10
N SER A 52 -0.07 -7.27 -2.93
CA SER A 52 -0.18 -8.42 -3.83
C SER A 52 0.13 -9.73 -3.13
N ASP A 53 -0.25 -10.82 -3.77
CA ASP A 53 0.09 -12.17 -3.35
C ASP A 53 0.72 -12.93 -4.53
N VAL A 54 1.79 -13.68 -4.28
CA VAL A 54 2.54 -14.38 -5.35
C VAL A 54 1.81 -15.61 -5.86
N ASP A 55 0.95 -16.22 -5.03
CA ASP A 55 0.11 -17.34 -5.38
C ASP A 55 -1.17 -16.89 -6.10
N GLY A 56 -1.46 -15.59 -6.06
CA GLY A 56 -2.62 -14.97 -6.73
C GLY A 56 -3.91 -15.08 -5.92
N ASP A 57 -3.80 -15.31 -4.61
CA ASP A 57 -4.95 -15.39 -3.71
C ASP A 57 -5.68 -14.05 -3.56
N SER A 58 -6.98 -14.13 -3.27
CA SER A 58 -7.80 -12.94 -3.05
C SER A 58 -7.51 -12.32 -1.70
N LEU A 59 -7.28 -11.01 -1.67
CA LEU A 59 -6.87 -10.31 -0.46
C LEU A 59 -8.02 -9.58 0.23
N THR A 60 -8.05 -9.70 1.55
CA THR A 60 -8.86 -8.86 2.44
C THR A 60 -7.97 -7.85 3.14
N LEU A 61 -8.33 -6.58 3.03
CA LEU A 61 -7.58 -5.47 3.62
C LEU A 61 -8.33 -4.88 4.81
N SER A 62 -7.61 -4.61 5.89
CA SER A 62 -8.13 -3.92 7.07
C SER A 62 -7.13 -2.92 7.63
N LEU A 63 -7.60 -2.06 8.53
CA LEU A 63 -6.83 -0.98 9.14
C LEU A 63 -6.81 -1.16 10.65
N GLU A 64 -5.63 -1.02 11.24
CA GLU A 64 -5.39 -1.06 12.67
C GLU A 64 -4.52 0.12 13.13
N GLY A 65 -4.37 0.27 14.44
CA GLY A 65 -3.54 1.31 15.05
C GLY A 65 -4.32 2.53 15.54
N THR A 66 -3.59 3.50 16.07
CA THR A 66 -4.16 4.64 16.81
C THR A 66 -5.10 5.50 15.97
N ASP A 67 -4.77 5.74 14.70
CA ASP A 67 -5.53 6.62 13.83
C ASP A 67 -6.39 5.89 12.79
N ALA A 68 -6.51 4.56 12.87
CA ALA A 68 -7.22 3.74 11.88
C ALA A 68 -8.63 4.25 11.56
N GLU A 69 -9.34 4.75 12.58
CA GLU A 69 -10.69 5.29 12.41
C GLU A 69 -10.77 6.52 11.51
N SER A 70 -9.66 7.23 11.28
CA SER A 70 -9.60 8.38 10.37
C SER A 70 -9.53 7.97 8.90
N PHE A 71 -9.29 6.69 8.60
CA PHE A 71 -8.96 6.20 7.27
C PHE A 71 -9.94 5.14 6.77
N SER A 72 -9.99 5.00 5.46
CA SER A 72 -10.62 3.88 4.75
C SER A 72 -9.62 3.32 3.74
N ILE A 73 -9.66 2.00 3.53
CA ILE A 73 -8.92 1.32 2.48
C ILE A 73 -9.89 0.54 1.59
N SER A 74 -9.75 0.68 0.29
CA SER A 74 -10.49 -0.12 -0.69
C SER A 74 -9.86 -1.49 -0.89
N SER A 75 -10.56 -2.42 -1.54
CA SER A 75 -9.99 -3.73 -1.92
C SER A 75 -8.78 -3.61 -2.86
N ASP A 76 -8.69 -2.52 -3.61
CA ASP A 76 -7.63 -2.28 -4.59
C ASP A 76 -6.40 -1.57 -3.98
N GLY A 77 -6.36 -1.43 -2.64
CA GLY A 77 -5.23 -0.82 -1.93
C GLY A 77 -5.26 0.71 -1.89
N VAL A 78 -6.33 1.37 -2.36
CA VAL A 78 -6.47 2.84 -2.27
C VAL A 78 -6.75 3.25 -0.83
N LEU A 79 -5.80 3.98 -0.21
CA LEU A 79 -5.92 4.53 1.14
C LEU A 79 -6.43 5.97 1.07
N THR A 80 -7.48 6.28 1.83
CA THR A 80 -8.10 7.62 1.90
C THR A 80 -8.42 8.02 3.32
N PHE A 81 -8.54 9.33 3.57
CA PHE A 81 -9.19 9.81 4.79
C PHE A 81 -10.71 9.71 4.66
N LYS A 82 -11.39 9.34 5.76
CA LYS A 82 -12.86 9.45 5.85
C LYS A 82 -13.33 10.90 5.84
N THR A 83 -12.55 11.78 6.46
CA THR A 83 -12.79 13.23 6.53
C THR A 83 -11.49 13.95 6.22
N ALA A 84 -11.54 14.96 5.37
CA ALA A 84 -10.36 15.76 5.01
C ALA A 84 -9.65 16.30 6.27
N PRO A 85 -8.32 16.14 6.38
CA PRO A 85 -7.59 16.57 7.57
C PRO A 85 -7.35 18.08 7.57
N ASP A 86 -7.31 18.66 8.76
CA ASP A 86 -6.84 20.02 8.99
C ASP A 86 -5.40 19.98 9.53
N PHE A 87 -4.47 20.55 8.76
CA PHE A 87 -3.05 20.63 9.12
C PHE A 87 -2.83 21.27 10.50
N PHE A 88 -3.61 22.27 10.87
CA PHE A 88 -3.44 23.00 12.14
C PHE A 88 -3.98 22.22 13.34
N VAL A 89 -4.85 21.24 13.11
CA VAL A 89 -5.37 20.33 14.14
C VAL A 89 -4.42 19.15 14.32
N LYS A 90 -4.02 18.50 13.23
CA LYS A 90 -3.13 17.35 13.25
C LYS A 90 -2.37 17.21 11.93
N SER A 91 -1.04 17.30 12.01
CA SER A 91 -0.16 17.28 10.84
C SER A 91 0.46 15.92 10.51
N SER A 92 0.23 14.89 11.33
CA SER A 92 0.78 13.55 11.13
C SER A 92 -0.12 12.48 11.76
N TYR A 93 -0.30 11.37 11.07
CA TYR A 93 -1.15 10.25 11.48
C TYR A 93 -0.38 8.92 11.32
N SER A 94 -0.73 7.92 12.13
CA SER A 94 -0.17 6.57 12.04
C SER A 94 -1.27 5.52 11.89
N VAL A 95 -1.17 4.73 10.82
CA VAL A 95 -2.10 3.63 10.53
C VAL A 95 -1.33 2.37 10.15
N THR A 96 -1.80 1.21 10.60
CA THR A 96 -1.28 -0.09 10.19
C THR A 96 -2.23 -0.70 9.18
N ILE A 97 -1.70 -1.03 8.00
CA ILE A 97 -2.42 -1.79 6.98
C ILE A 97 -2.22 -3.27 7.29
N VAL A 98 -3.29 -4.06 7.24
CA VAL A 98 -3.25 -5.52 7.37
C VAL A 98 -3.83 -6.13 6.11
N ALA A 99 -3.04 -6.98 5.45
CA ALA A 99 -3.47 -7.77 4.30
C ALA A 99 -3.54 -9.25 4.69
N SER A 100 -4.62 -9.93 4.30
CA SER A 100 -4.79 -11.37 4.50
C SER A 100 -5.29 -12.06 3.24
N ASP A 101 -4.74 -13.23 2.94
CA ASP A 101 -5.22 -14.17 1.91
C ASP A 101 -6.28 -15.15 2.47
N GLY A 102 -6.67 -15.01 3.75
CA GLY A 102 -7.57 -15.91 4.47
C GLY A 102 -6.88 -16.98 5.32
N THR A 103 -5.56 -17.19 5.14
CA THR A 103 -4.74 -18.15 5.88
C THR A 103 -3.57 -17.46 6.59
N LEU A 104 -2.81 -16.65 5.86
CA LEU A 104 -1.68 -15.87 6.33
C LEU A 104 -2.01 -14.37 6.31
N THR A 105 -1.18 -13.60 7.01
CA THR A 105 -1.31 -12.15 7.11
C THR A 105 0.03 -11.45 7.07
N THR A 106 0.02 -10.24 6.52
CA THR A 106 1.13 -9.29 6.56
C THR A 106 0.61 -7.94 7.01
N SER A 107 1.36 -7.26 7.88
CA SER A 107 1.00 -5.94 8.39
C SER A 107 2.13 -4.94 8.20
N GLN A 108 1.78 -3.70 7.83
CA GLN A 108 2.74 -2.62 7.65
C GLN A 108 2.20 -1.32 8.25
N ALA A 109 2.97 -0.73 9.17
CA ALA A 109 2.70 0.61 9.68
C ALA A 109 3.13 1.68 8.65
N ILE A 110 2.24 2.64 8.39
CA ILE A 110 2.45 3.77 7.49
C ILE A 110 2.21 5.07 8.26
N THR A 111 3.13 6.02 8.09
CA THR A 111 2.98 7.39 8.58
C THR A 111 2.44 8.28 7.46
N VAL A 112 1.34 8.99 7.71
CA VAL A 112 0.77 9.96 6.77
C VAL A 112 1.09 11.37 7.26
N ASN A 113 1.91 12.11 6.52
CA ASN A 113 2.21 13.50 6.81
C ASN A 113 1.26 14.42 6.04
N VAL A 114 0.55 15.28 6.77
CA VAL A 114 -0.33 16.28 6.17
C VAL A 114 0.47 17.52 5.85
N PHE A 115 0.33 18.00 4.62
CA PHE A 115 0.90 19.26 4.16
C PHE A 115 -0.20 20.32 4.07
N ARG A 116 0.18 21.58 4.30
CA ARG A 116 -0.74 22.72 4.15
C ARG A 116 -1.24 22.78 2.71
N LEU A 117 -2.55 22.98 2.55
CA LEU A 117 -3.10 23.41 1.27
C LEU A 117 -2.51 24.79 0.96
N GLN A 118 -1.79 24.89 -0.16
CA GLN A 118 -1.34 26.19 -0.64
C GLN A 118 -2.55 26.89 -1.26
N SER A 119 -3.02 27.97 -0.63
CA SER A 119 -4.00 28.84 -1.26
C SER A 119 -3.30 29.60 -2.39
N THR A 120 -3.58 29.25 -3.65
CA THR A 120 -3.22 30.10 -4.78
C THR A 120 -4.18 31.28 -4.83
N GLY A 121 -4.02 32.23 -3.90
CA GLY A 121 -4.89 33.38 -3.77
C GLY A 121 -4.13 34.56 -3.20
N PHE A 122 -3.67 35.45 -4.09
CA PHE A 122 -3.28 36.80 -3.73
C PHE A 122 -4.45 37.46 -2.99
N GLU A 123 -4.29 37.75 -1.69
CA GLU A 123 -5.27 38.55 -0.97
C GLU A 123 -5.24 39.96 -1.57
N VAL A 124 -6.36 40.38 -2.18
CA VAL A 124 -6.59 41.81 -2.41
C VAL A 124 -6.86 42.39 -1.01
N PRO A 125 -6.04 43.32 -0.49
CA PRO A 125 -6.31 43.87 0.84
C PRO A 125 -7.66 44.58 0.82
N ASP A 126 -8.54 44.17 1.73
CA ASP A 126 -9.76 44.91 2.04
C ASP A 126 -9.32 46.32 2.48
N SER A 127 -9.73 47.32 1.69
CA SER A 127 -9.48 48.77 1.86
C SER A 127 -8.18 49.32 1.23
N ILE A 128 -8.32 49.93 0.05
CA ILE A 128 -7.48 51.08 -0.32
C ILE A 128 -7.89 52.21 0.63
N ALA A 129 -7.00 52.63 1.54
CA ALA A 129 -7.20 53.88 2.25
C ALA A 129 -7.13 55.03 1.23
N VAL A 130 -8.27 55.59 0.85
CA VAL A 130 -8.30 56.88 0.15
C VAL A 130 -7.79 57.91 1.16
N ILE A 131 -6.56 58.38 0.97
CA ILE A 131 -6.07 59.59 1.62
C ILE A 131 -6.78 60.75 0.92
N GLU A 132 -7.89 61.23 1.47
CA GLU A 132 -8.36 62.57 1.11
C GLU A 132 -7.30 63.57 1.59
N THR A 133 -6.70 64.28 0.63
CA THR A 133 -5.87 65.45 0.89
C THR A 133 -6.63 66.69 0.44
N LEU A 134 -6.72 67.62 1.40
CA LEU A 134 -7.23 69.01 1.38
C LEU A 134 -8.72 69.21 1.64
#